data_AF-A0A2U3JV20-F1
#
_entry.id   AF-A0A2U3JV20-F1
#
_cell.length_a   1.000
_cell.length_b   1.000
_cell.length_c   1.000
_cell.angle_alpha   90.00
_cell.angle_beta   90.00
_cell.angle_gamma   90.00
#
_symmetry.space_group_name_H-M   'P 1'
#
loop_
_entity.id
_entity.type
_entity.pdbx_description
1 polymer ?
#
loop_
_entity_poly.entity_id
_entity_poly.type
_entity_poly.pdbx_seq_one_letter_code
_entity_poly.pdbx_strand_id
1 'polypeptide(L)'
;MPGPFSARRIDELSSDELVVMAIEGFRRTLVHYGLWFREVERKIGIEKAMEIEAEAGDRLTGILFERLSAVFGFQLEGGLPKRLKEMSRDELLGLIEVNAKNWLAQDGVWFRAMEKRHGMADAKECNDLCWSHFSPYEAMRIKILLGLPESPGLDGLKKALAFRMYSSLNIQSIHQADEGSLIFQMNDCRVQSTRKRKGLADYPCKSAGIVEYPTFATAIDPRIRTECVGCPPDEHPPEWYCAWKFTLEAK
;
A
#
# COMPACT_ATOMS: atom_id res chain seq x y z
N MET A 1 -25.84 4.11 7.60
CA MET A 1 -26.07 2.70 7.18
C MET A 1 -27.39 2.26 7.79
N PRO A 2 -28.22 1.51 7.05
CA PRO A 2 -29.43 0.93 7.61
C PRO A 2 -29.10 0.08 8.86
N GLY A 3 -30.07 -0.07 9.76
CA GLY A 3 -29.96 -0.96 10.90
C GLY A 3 -29.80 -2.44 10.47
N PRO A 4 -29.66 -3.37 11.42
CA PRO A 4 -29.58 -4.80 11.08
C PRO A 4 -30.80 -5.22 10.26
N PHE A 5 -30.57 -6.03 9.22
CA PHE A 5 -31.65 -6.55 8.37
C PHE A 5 -32.57 -7.47 9.16
N SER A 6 -33.89 -7.31 9.02
CA SER A 6 -34.87 -8.23 9.61
C SER A 6 -35.20 -9.42 8.71
N ALA A 7 -34.85 -9.34 7.43
CA ALA A 7 -35.05 -10.39 6.43
C ALA A 7 -34.27 -11.67 6.78
N ARG A 8 -34.84 -12.84 6.45
CA ARG A 8 -34.19 -14.15 6.68
C ARG A 8 -33.47 -14.67 5.45
N ARG A 9 -33.86 -14.21 4.26
CA ARG A 9 -33.25 -14.59 2.98
C ARG A 9 -32.96 -13.34 2.14
N ILE A 10 -32.00 -13.45 1.21
CA ILE A 10 -31.57 -12.31 0.37
C ILE A 10 -32.72 -11.81 -0.52
N ASP A 11 -33.58 -12.70 -1.01
CA ASP A 11 -34.75 -12.36 -1.84
C ASP A 11 -35.88 -11.67 -1.07
N GLU A 12 -35.79 -11.59 0.26
CA GLU A 12 -36.71 -10.86 1.13
C GLU A 12 -36.20 -9.44 1.45
N LEU A 13 -34.98 -9.09 1.04
CA LEU A 13 -34.40 -7.78 1.28
C LEU A 13 -35.12 -6.72 0.45
N SER A 14 -35.36 -5.57 1.06
CA SER A 14 -35.76 -4.36 0.35
C SER A 14 -34.66 -3.91 -0.63
N SER A 15 -35.02 -3.03 -1.57
CA SER A 15 -34.05 -2.49 -2.53
C SER A 15 -32.85 -1.81 -1.85
N ASP A 16 -33.06 -1.06 -0.77
CA ASP A 16 -31.98 -0.41 -0.03
C ASP A 16 -31.06 -1.43 0.67
N GLU A 17 -31.64 -2.49 1.23
CA GLU A 17 -30.88 -3.57 1.86
C GLU A 17 -30.09 -4.38 0.82
N LEU A 18 -30.65 -4.61 -0.38
CA LEU A 18 -29.95 -5.25 -1.50
C LEU A 18 -28.73 -4.43 -1.94
N VAL A 19 -28.85 -3.10 -2.01
CA VAL A 19 -27.71 -2.21 -2.31
C VAL A 19 -26.60 -2.38 -1.26
N VAL A 20 -26.97 -2.37 0.03
CA VAL A 20 -25.99 -2.59 1.12
C VAL A 20 -25.36 -3.99 1.02
N MET A 21 -26.14 -5.02 0.73
CA MET A 21 -25.66 -6.39 0.57
C MET A 21 -24.67 -6.52 -0.60
N ALA A 22 -24.90 -5.80 -1.71
CA ALA A 22 -23.99 -5.78 -2.86
C ALA A 22 -22.63 -5.17 -2.49
N ILE A 23 -22.61 -4.04 -1.78
CA ILE A 23 -21.38 -3.39 -1.31
C ILE A 23 -20.65 -4.25 -0.27
N GLU A 24 -21.41 -4.92 0.60
CA GLU A 24 -20.85 -5.83 1.60
C GLU A 24 -20.18 -7.06 0.95
N GLY A 25 -20.71 -7.55 -0.17
CA GLY A 25 -20.06 -8.59 -0.98
C GLY A 25 -18.65 -8.17 -1.46
N PHE A 26 -18.48 -6.92 -1.87
CA PHE A 26 -17.17 -6.39 -2.25
C PHE A 26 -16.20 -6.36 -1.06
N ARG A 27 -16.65 -5.85 0.10
CA ARG A 27 -15.81 -5.80 1.31
C ARG A 27 -15.37 -7.19 1.77
N ARG A 28 -16.28 -8.18 1.78
CA ARG A 28 -15.97 -9.58 2.13
C ARG A 28 -14.97 -10.19 1.15
N THR A 29 -15.07 -9.85 -0.13
CA THR A 29 -14.12 -10.29 -1.16
C THR A 29 -12.72 -9.75 -0.88
N LEU A 30 -12.57 -8.46 -0.54
CA LEU A 30 -11.27 -7.88 -0.19
C LEU A 30 -10.63 -8.55 1.02
N VAL A 31 -11.42 -8.80 2.08
CA VAL A 31 -10.93 -9.50 3.28
C VAL A 31 -10.52 -10.93 2.93
N HIS A 32 -11.37 -11.68 2.20
CA HIS A 32 -11.08 -13.05 1.81
C HIS A 32 -9.83 -13.15 0.91
N TYR A 33 -9.63 -12.20 -0.01
CA TYR A 33 -8.43 -12.10 -0.83
C TYR A 33 -7.17 -11.92 0.03
N GLY A 34 -7.20 -10.98 0.98
CA GLY A 34 -6.10 -10.78 1.92
C GLY A 34 -5.82 -12.01 2.81
N LEU A 35 -6.87 -12.72 3.25
CA LEU A 35 -6.73 -13.96 4.01
C LEU A 35 -6.09 -15.08 3.18
N TRP A 36 -6.48 -15.24 1.90
CA TRP A 36 -5.82 -16.19 1.00
C TRP A 36 -4.34 -15.90 0.86
N PHE A 37 -4.00 -14.64 0.57
CA PHE A 37 -2.60 -14.24 0.47
C PHE A 37 -1.84 -14.55 1.77
N ARG A 38 -2.41 -14.19 2.92
CA ARG A 38 -1.81 -14.43 4.24
C ARG A 38 -1.58 -15.91 4.54
N GLU A 39 -2.53 -16.77 4.22
CA GLU A 39 -2.42 -18.21 4.48
C GLU A 39 -1.44 -18.90 3.52
N VAL A 40 -1.36 -18.44 2.26
CA VAL A 40 -0.35 -18.89 1.31
C VAL A 40 1.04 -18.49 1.81
N GLU A 41 1.25 -17.22 2.16
CA GLU A 41 2.49 -16.73 2.77
C GLU A 41 2.90 -17.60 3.97
N ARG A 42 1.98 -17.83 4.91
CA ARG A 42 2.23 -18.65 6.10
C ARG A 42 2.67 -20.08 5.74
N LYS A 43 2.16 -20.63 4.64
CA LYS A 43 2.41 -22.02 4.23
C LYS A 43 3.72 -22.21 3.48
N ILE A 44 4.08 -21.28 2.59
CA ILE A 44 5.18 -21.49 1.63
C ILE A 44 6.25 -20.39 1.63
N GLY A 45 6.10 -19.36 2.48
CA GLY A 45 6.98 -18.20 2.50
C GLY A 45 6.52 -17.09 1.57
N ILE A 46 7.06 -15.90 1.82
CA ILE A 46 6.60 -14.64 1.22
C ILE A 46 6.98 -14.53 -0.27
N GLU A 47 8.16 -15.01 -0.66
CA GLU A 47 8.63 -14.96 -2.05
C GLU A 47 7.74 -15.79 -2.98
N LYS A 48 7.43 -17.03 -2.58
CA LYS A 48 6.54 -17.91 -3.37
C LYS A 48 5.08 -17.44 -3.33
N ALA A 49 4.64 -16.88 -2.21
CA ALA A 49 3.30 -16.33 -2.11
C ALA A 49 3.08 -15.15 -3.07
N MET A 50 4.11 -14.34 -3.29
CA MET A 50 4.09 -13.24 -4.27
C MET A 50 3.97 -13.72 -5.71
N GLU A 51 4.70 -14.77 -6.09
CA GLU A 51 4.59 -15.37 -7.43
C GLU A 51 3.16 -15.89 -7.68
N ILE A 52 2.59 -16.60 -6.69
CA ILE A 52 1.22 -17.11 -6.77
C ILE A 52 0.20 -15.97 -6.78
N GLU A 53 0.41 -14.93 -5.97
CA GLU A 53 -0.46 -13.75 -5.96
C GLU A 53 -0.48 -13.07 -7.31
N ALA A 54 0.66 -12.97 -8.00
CA ALA A 54 0.71 -12.33 -9.30
C ALA A 54 -0.19 -13.06 -10.32
N GLU A 55 -0.11 -14.39 -10.37
CA GLU A 55 -0.98 -15.20 -11.23
C GLU A 55 -2.45 -15.08 -10.81
N ALA A 56 -2.74 -15.29 -9.52
CA ALA A 56 -4.11 -15.34 -9.00
C ALA A 56 -4.79 -13.96 -9.06
N GLY A 57 -4.06 -12.90 -8.74
CA GLY A 57 -4.51 -11.50 -8.72
C GLY A 57 -4.80 -10.96 -10.13
N ASP A 58 -3.89 -11.18 -11.08
CA ASP A 58 -4.09 -10.74 -12.46
C ASP A 58 -5.29 -11.48 -13.09
N ARG A 59 -5.39 -12.80 -12.85
CA ARG A 59 -6.53 -13.61 -13.30
C ARG A 59 -7.85 -13.17 -12.66
N LEU A 60 -7.86 -12.96 -11.34
CA LEU A 60 -9.07 -12.52 -10.62
C LEU A 60 -9.52 -11.15 -11.11
N THR A 61 -8.59 -10.22 -11.33
CA THR A 61 -8.90 -8.87 -11.83
C THR A 61 -9.61 -8.91 -13.17
N GLY A 62 -9.15 -9.75 -14.11
CA GLY A 62 -9.83 -9.95 -15.39
C GLY A 62 -11.26 -10.48 -15.23
N ILE A 63 -11.43 -11.51 -14.39
CA ILE A 63 -12.76 -12.10 -14.08
C ILE A 63 -13.70 -11.06 -13.46
N LEU A 64 -13.19 -10.23 -12.53
CA LEU A 64 -13.97 -9.18 -11.89
C LEU A 64 -14.43 -8.14 -12.93
N PHE A 65 -13.56 -7.66 -13.80
CA PHE A 65 -13.96 -6.69 -14.83
C PHE A 65 -14.95 -7.28 -15.84
N GLU A 66 -14.78 -8.53 -16.27
CA GLU A 66 -15.75 -9.21 -17.13
C GLU A 66 -17.13 -9.27 -16.47
N ARG A 67 -17.21 -9.76 -15.23
CA ARG A 67 -18.49 -9.89 -14.51
C ARG A 67 -19.13 -8.54 -14.20
N LEU A 68 -18.34 -7.55 -13.77
CA LEU A 68 -18.85 -6.21 -13.47
C LEU A 68 -19.28 -5.49 -14.76
N SER A 69 -18.61 -5.72 -15.90
CA SER A 69 -19.04 -5.16 -17.18
C SER A 69 -20.40 -5.71 -17.62
N ALA A 70 -20.68 -6.99 -17.36
CA ALA A 70 -21.97 -7.60 -17.67
C ALA A 70 -23.11 -7.02 -16.81
N VAL A 71 -22.82 -6.64 -15.56
CA VAL A 71 -23.80 -6.05 -14.63
C VAL A 71 -24.00 -4.55 -14.88
N PHE A 72 -22.92 -3.78 -15.06
CA PHE A 72 -22.96 -2.32 -15.15
C PHE A 72 -22.96 -1.78 -16.58
N GLY A 73 -22.77 -2.63 -17.59
CA GLY A 73 -22.87 -2.27 -19.00
C GLY A 73 -21.72 -1.45 -19.58
N PHE A 74 -20.57 -1.37 -18.90
CA PHE A 74 -19.38 -0.69 -19.45
C PHE A 74 -18.61 -1.61 -20.41
N GLN A 75 -17.94 -1.03 -21.40
CA GLN A 75 -17.16 -1.79 -22.38
C GLN A 75 -15.78 -2.16 -21.84
N LEU A 76 -15.26 -3.31 -22.25
CA LEU A 76 -13.88 -3.73 -22.02
C LEU A 76 -13.08 -3.64 -23.32
N GLU A 77 -11.80 -3.30 -23.21
CA GLU A 77 -10.84 -3.33 -24.31
C GLU A 77 -9.50 -3.88 -23.81
N GLY A 78 -9.11 -5.08 -24.26
CA GLY A 78 -7.90 -5.76 -23.77
C GLY A 78 -8.01 -6.16 -22.28
N GLY A 79 -9.21 -6.53 -21.83
CA GLY A 79 -9.46 -6.96 -20.44
C GLY A 79 -9.62 -5.83 -19.42
N LEU A 80 -9.47 -4.57 -19.84
CA LEU A 80 -9.61 -3.39 -18.98
C LEU A 80 -10.84 -2.56 -19.36
N PRO A 81 -11.46 -1.83 -18.42
CA PRO A 81 -12.54 -0.89 -18.75
C PRO A 81 -12.09 0.12 -19.81
N LYS A 82 -12.79 0.15 -20.95
CA LYS A 82 -12.46 1.00 -22.10
C LYS A 82 -12.34 2.48 -21.71
N ARG A 83 -13.19 2.94 -20.79
CA ARG A 83 -13.14 4.32 -20.29
C ARG A 83 -11.77 4.70 -19.73
N LEU A 84 -11.05 3.77 -19.09
CA LEU A 84 -9.70 4.05 -18.58
C LEU A 84 -8.71 4.35 -19.71
N LYS A 85 -8.85 3.72 -20.88
CA LYS A 85 -8.01 3.99 -22.05
C LYS A 85 -8.33 5.30 -22.75
N GLU A 86 -9.56 5.79 -22.59
CA GLU A 86 -10.03 7.05 -23.15
C GLU A 86 -9.74 8.25 -22.23
N MET A 87 -9.28 8.02 -21.00
CA MET A 87 -8.88 9.08 -20.08
C MET A 87 -7.59 9.75 -20.56
N SER A 88 -7.54 11.07 -20.40
CA SER A 88 -6.33 11.86 -20.56
C SER A 88 -5.28 11.47 -19.52
N ARG A 89 -4.03 11.86 -19.77
CA ARG A 89 -2.92 11.66 -18.84
C ARG A 89 -3.24 12.22 -17.45
N ASP A 90 -3.80 13.42 -17.36
CA ASP A 90 -4.10 14.08 -16.09
C ASP A 90 -5.22 13.38 -15.33
N GLU A 91 -6.24 12.88 -16.04
CA GLU A 91 -7.30 12.07 -15.44
C GLU A 91 -6.75 10.75 -14.87
N LEU A 92 -5.83 10.08 -15.58
CA LEU A 92 -5.18 8.86 -15.11
C LEU A 92 -4.29 9.11 -13.89
N LEU A 93 -3.53 10.20 -13.89
CA LEU A 93 -2.74 10.63 -12.73
C LEU A 93 -3.65 10.94 -11.53
N GLY A 94 -4.78 11.61 -11.76
CA GLY A 94 -5.78 11.86 -10.72
C GLY A 94 -6.38 10.59 -10.15
N LEU A 95 -6.66 9.58 -10.99
CA LEU A 95 -7.14 8.28 -10.54
C LEU A 95 -6.11 7.55 -9.67
N ILE A 96 -4.83 7.58 -10.05
CA ILE A 96 -3.72 7.02 -9.25
C ILE A 96 -3.65 7.72 -7.89
N GLU A 97 -3.72 9.05 -7.85
CA GLU A 97 -3.70 9.82 -6.60
C GLU A 97 -4.91 9.49 -5.70
N VAL A 98 -6.11 9.32 -6.27
CA VAL A 98 -7.31 8.90 -5.53
C VAL A 98 -7.13 7.49 -4.95
N ASN A 99 -6.58 6.55 -5.71
CA ASN A 99 -6.30 5.20 -5.22
C ASN A 99 -5.30 5.23 -4.05
N ALA A 100 -4.25 6.04 -4.15
CA ALA A 100 -3.30 6.23 -3.06
C ALA A 100 -3.97 6.86 -1.82
N LYS A 101 -4.83 7.88 -1.99
CA LYS A 101 -5.61 8.47 -0.88
C LYS A 101 -6.50 7.43 -0.21
N ASN A 102 -7.16 6.57 -0.98
CA ASN A 102 -8.03 5.51 -0.47
C ASN A 102 -7.26 4.44 0.31
N TRP A 103 -6.10 4.02 -0.19
CA TRP A 103 -5.18 3.13 0.51
C TRP A 103 -4.76 3.73 1.86
N LEU A 104 -4.29 4.98 1.87
CA LEU A 104 -3.89 5.64 3.12
C LEU A 104 -5.07 5.83 4.10
N ALA A 105 -6.26 6.13 3.57
CA ALA A 105 -7.46 6.25 4.39
C ALA A 105 -7.85 4.90 5.00
N GLN A 106 -7.73 3.80 4.25
CA GLN A 106 -8.00 2.45 4.75
C GLN A 106 -7.07 2.11 5.92
N ASP A 107 -5.76 2.35 5.77
CA ASP A 107 -4.77 2.15 6.83
C ASP A 107 -5.14 2.94 8.11
N GLY A 108 -5.39 4.24 7.96
CA GLY A 108 -5.78 5.10 9.07
C GLY A 108 -7.10 4.70 9.74
N VAL A 109 -8.10 4.24 8.99
CA VAL A 109 -9.39 3.78 9.54
C VAL A 109 -9.22 2.51 10.37
N TRP A 110 -8.42 1.54 9.92
CA TRP A 110 -8.09 0.35 10.69
C TRP A 110 -7.31 0.69 11.96
N PHE A 111 -6.29 1.54 11.84
CA PHE A 111 -5.51 2.00 12.99
C PHE A 111 -6.41 2.61 14.07
N ARG A 112 -7.28 3.55 13.69
CA ARG A 112 -8.20 4.22 14.64
C ARG A 112 -9.20 3.23 15.25
N ALA A 113 -9.67 2.24 14.48
CA ALA A 113 -10.58 1.23 14.98
C ALA A 113 -9.92 0.33 16.05
N MET A 114 -8.65 -0.03 15.85
CA MET A 114 -7.84 -0.77 16.82
C MET A 114 -7.52 0.08 18.05
N GLU A 115 -6.99 1.28 17.84
CA GLU A 115 -6.60 2.18 18.93
C GLU A 115 -7.76 2.48 19.88
N LYS A 116 -8.97 2.72 19.33
CA LYS A 116 -10.17 2.97 20.13
C LYS A 116 -10.58 1.80 21.03
N ARG A 117 -10.28 0.55 20.63
CA ARG A 117 -10.75 -0.67 21.33
C ARG A 117 -9.68 -1.31 22.20
N HIS A 118 -8.42 -1.23 21.77
CA HIS A 118 -7.29 -1.98 22.32
C HIS A 118 -6.12 -1.07 22.71
N GLY A 119 -6.20 0.23 22.43
CA GLY A 119 -5.17 1.20 22.77
C GLY A 119 -4.07 1.34 21.71
N MET A 120 -3.18 2.29 21.94
CA MET A 120 -2.13 2.68 20.98
C MET A 120 -1.12 1.56 20.71
N ALA A 121 -0.74 0.79 21.74
CA ALA A 121 0.27 -0.25 21.62
C ALA A 121 -0.16 -1.32 20.62
N ASP A 122 -1.35 -1.92 20.82
CA ASP A 122 -1.90 -2.96 19.94
C ASP A 122 -2.16 -2.43 18.51
N ALA A 123 -2.65 -1.19 18.38
CA ALA A 123 -2.87 -0.58 17.06
C ALA A 123 -1.56 -0.42 16.28
N LYS A 124 -0.51 0.00 16.98
CA LYS A 124 0.83 0.17 16.40
C LYS A 124 1.46 -1.19 16.08
N GLU A 125 1.32 -2.20 16.94
CA GLU A 125 1.79 -3.56 16.65
C GLU A 125 1.11 -4.11 15.39
N CYS A 126 -0.21 -4.03 15.28
CA CYS A 126 -0.93 -4.46 14.08
C CYS A 126 -0.49 -3.69 12.82
N ASN A 127 -0.28 -2.38 12.94
CA ASN A 127 0.24 -1.55 11.86
C ASN A 127 1.64 -1.99 11.41
N ASP A 128 2.57 -2.13 12.35
CA ASP A 128 3.96 -2.51 12.06
C ASP A 128 4.03 -3.90 11.42
N LEU A 129 3.20 -4.85 11.89
CA LEU A 129 3.06 -6.17 11.26
C LEU A 129 2.46 -6.07 9.86
N CYS A 130 1.45 -5.23 9.65
CA CYS A 130 0.89 -5.02 8.30
C CYS A 130 1.96 -4.52 7.33
N TRP A 131 2.79 -3.56 7.75
CA TRP A 131 3.92 -3.07 6.96
C TRP A 131 4.97 -4.15 6.68
N SER A 132 5.26 -5.04 7.63
CA SER A 132 6.20 -6.16 7.41
C SER A 132 5.79 -7.09 6.26
N HIS A 133 4.50 -7.19 5.96
CA HIS A 133 3.96 -7.99 4.87
C HIS A 133 3.74 -7.16 3.60
N PHE A 134 3.23 -5.93 3.73
CA PHE A 134 2.88 -5.09 2.60
C PHE A 134 4.10 -4.49 1.89
N SER A 135 5.14 -4.06 2.63
CA SER A 135 6.34 -3.47 2.05
C SER A 135 7.07 -4.37 1.03
N PRO A 136 7.39 -5.63 1.35
CA PRO A 136 8.03 -6.50 0.37
C PRO A 136 7.09 -6.87 -0.79
N TYR A 137 5.77 -6.92 -0.55
CA TYR A 137 4.76 -7.13 -1.60
C TYR A 137 4.73 -5.99 -2.61
N GLU A 138 4.66 -4.75 -2.10
CA GLU A 138 4.70 -3.55 -2.91
C GLU A 138 5.99 -3.49 -3.73
N ALA A 139 7.14 -3.79 -3.11
CA ALA A 139 8.43 -3.84 -3.79
C ALA A 139 8.43 -4.85 -4.97
N MET A 140 7.90 -6.06 -4.76
CA MET A 140 7.81 -7.08 -5.79
C MET A 140 6.89 -6.67 -6.93
N ARG A 141 5.69 -6.15 -6.65
CA ARG A 141 4.79 -5.65 -7.69
C ARG A 141 5.44 -4.53 -8.50
N ILE A 142 6.16 -3.63 -7.83
CA ILE A 142 6.91 -2.56 -8.51
C ILE A 142 8.04 -3.13 -9.38
N LYS A 143 8.79 -4.15 -8.92
CA LYS A 143 9.81 -4.82 -9.74
C LYS A 143 9.23 -5.38 -11.02
N ILE A 144 8.07 -6.04 -10.94
CA ILE A 144 7.36 -6.58 -12.12
C ILE A 144 6.96 -5.45 -13.06
N LEU A 145 6.29 -4.41 -12.54
CA LEU A 145 5.82 -3.26 -13.35
C LEU A 145 6.96 -2.52 -14.05
N LEU A 146 8.13 -2.43 -13.41
CA LEU A 146 9.31 -1.74 -13.92
C LEU A 146 10.27 -2.65 -14.70
N GLY A 147 10.05 -3.97 -14.72
CA GLY A 147 10.97 -4.94 -15.32
C GLY A 147 12.37 -4.89 -14.69
N LEU A 148 12.47 -4.69 -13.37
CA LEU A 148 13.77 -4.65 -12.69
C LEU A 148 14.38 -6.06 -12.59
N PRO A 149 15.71 -6.21 -12.77
CA PRO A 149 16.38 -7.49 -12.54
C PRO A 149 16.35 -7.89 -11.06
N GLU A 150 16.78 -9.13 -10.76
CA GLU A 150 16.80 -9.67 -9.39
C GLU A 150 17.57 -8.82 -8.39
N SER A 151 18.67 -8.22 -8.81
CA SER A 151 19.52 -7.38 -7.95
C SER A 151 19.87 -6.07 -8.66
N PRO A 152 18.92 -5.12 -8.72
CA PRO A 152 19.01 -3.91 -9.53
C PRO A 152 19.85 -2.80 -8.87
N GLY A 153 20.38 -3.03 -7.66
CA GLY A 153 21.19 -2.08 -6.91
C GLY A 153 20.46 -0.80 -6.50
N LEU A 154 21.22 0.23 -6.16
CA LEU A 154 20.69 1.51 -5.69
C LEU A 154 19.89 2.26 -6.77
N ASP A 155 20.26 2.14 -8.03
CA ASP A 155 19.49 2.73 -9.14
C ASP A 155 18.10 2.10 -9.27
N GLY A 156 18.03 0.77 -9.11
CA GLY A 156 16.77 0.04 -9.01
C GLY A 156 15.92 0.51 -7.85
N LEU A 157 16.52 0.62 -6.66
CA LEU A 157 15.84 1.12 -5.47
C LEU A 157 15.31 2.54 -5.66
N LYS A 158 16.13 3.45 -6.21
CA LYS A 158 15.75 4.83 -6.49
C LYS A 158 14.55 4.91 -7.40
N LYS A 159 14.51 4.09 -8.47
CA LYS A 159 13.33 3.98 -9.34
C LYS A 159 12.14 3.43 -8.57
N ALA A 160 12.31 2.32 -7.84
CA ALA A 160 11.20 1.67 -7.14
C ALA A 160 10.53 2.58 -6.08
N LEU A 161 11.32 3.36 -5.34
CA LEU A 161 10.80 4.32 -4.35
C LEU A 161 9.81 5.33 -4.97
N ALA A 162 10.02 5.73 -6.23
CA ALA A 162 9.14 6.67 -6.94
C ALA A 162 7.78 6.05 -7.33
N PHE A 163 7.62 4.73 -7.27
CA PHE A 163 6.40 4.01 -7.65
C PHE A 163 5.61 3.46 -6.46
N ARG A 164 6.04 3.76 -5.22
CA ARG A 164 5.29 3.39 -4.01
C ARG A 164 3.98 4.17 -3.92
N MET A 165 2.96 3.59 -3.27
CA MET A 165 1.62 4.19 -3.16
C MET A 165 1.65 5.63 -2.64
N TYR A 166 2.43 5.89 -1.60
CA TYR A 166 2.54 7.21 -1.01
C TYR A 166 3.39 8.20 -1.83
N SER A 167 4.07 7.77 -2.91
CA SER A 167 4.88 8.67 -3.77
C SER A 167 4.04 9.75 -4.43
N SER A 168 2.78 9.43 -4.73
CA SER A 168 1.80 10.38 -5.26
C SER A 168 1.19 11.33 -4.23
N LEU A 169 1.40 11.07 -2.93
CA LEU A 169 0.77 11.80 -1.82
C LEU A 169 1.71 12.70 -1.04
N ASN A 170 3.00 12.41 -1.09
CA ASN A 170 4.04 13.00 -0.26
C ASN A 170 5.13 13.65 -1.13
N ILE A 171 5.84 14.63 -0.58
CA ILE A 171 7.01 15.23 -1.23
C ILE A 171 8.26 14.53 -0.72
N GLN A 172 9.10 14.05 -1.63
CA GLN A 172 10.25 13.22 -1.32
C GLN A 172 11.47 13.64 -2.14
N SER A 173 12.65 13.47 -1.56
CA SER A 173 13.93 13.69 -2.23
C SER A 173 14.86 12.50 -2.01
N ILE A 174 15.74 12.28 -2.99
CA ILE A 174 16.80 11.29 -2.91
C ILE A 174 18.11 11.98 -3.24
N HIS A 175 19.07 11.86 -2.32
CA HIS A 175 20.41 12.42 -2.44
C HIS A 175 21.42 11.29 -2.45
N GLN A 176 22.45 11.39 -3.30
CA GLN A 176 23.59 10.50 -3.20
C GLN A 176 24.37 10.87 -1.93
N ALA A 177 24.63 9.93 -1.03
CA ALA A 177 25.45 10.18 0.15
C ALA A 177 26.94 9.96 -0.19
N ASP A 178 27.24 8.86 -0.88
CA ASP A 178 28.56 8.46 -1.39
C ASP A 178 28.39 7.44 -2.54
N GLU A 179 29.46 6.91 -3.13
CA GLU A 179 29.36 5.96 -4.26
C GLU A 179 28.55 4.69 -3.95
N GLY A 180 28.46 4.30 -2.67
CA GLY A 180 27.81 3.08 -2.21
C GLY A 180 26.49 3.31 -1.49
N SER A 181 26.00 4.55 -1.39
CA SER A 181 24.79 4.84 -0.61
C SER A 181 24.00 6.06 -1.07
N LEU A 182 22.69 6.03 -0.81
CA LEU A 182 21.78 7.14 -0.99
C LEU A 182 20.99 7.44 0.29
N ILE A 183 20.59 8.70 0.44
CA ILE A 183 19.69 9.16 1.51
C ILE A 183 18.35 9.52 0.86
N PHE A 184 17.32 8.83 1.30
CA PHE A 184 15.92 9.15 1.01
C PHE A 184 15.36 10.04 2.11
N GLN A 185 14.66 11.11 1.75
CA GLN A 185 14.00 12.00 2.70
C GLN A 185 12.52 12.15 2.35
N MET A 186 11.69 12.08 3.38
CA MET A 186 10.28 12.41 3.32
C MET A 186 10.10 13.90 3.69
N ASN A 187 10.22 14.78 2.71
CA ASN A 187 10.16 16.24 2.92
C ASN A 187 8.79 16.69 3.42
N ASP A 188 7.72 16.15 2.85
CA ASP A 188 6.35 16.36 3.34
C ASP A 188 5.58 15.05 3.38
N CYS A 189 5.24 14.61 4.60
CA CYS A 189 4.40 13.45 4.84
C CYS A 189 2.96 13.90 5.09
N ARG A 190 2.00 13.43 4.26
CA ARG A 190 0.58 13.75 4.39
C ARG A 190 0.01 13.47 5.78
N VAL A 191 0.46 12.40 6.44
CA VAL A 191 0.04 12.05 7.81
C VAL A 191 0.53 13.11 8.79
N GLN A 192 1.83 13.41 8.80
CA GLN A 192 2.42 14.38 9.72
C GLN A 192 1.89 15.79 9.48
N SER A 193 1.81 16.22 8.22
CA SER A 193 1.23 17.52 7.87
C SER A 193 -0.25 17.64 8.27
N THR A 194 -1.01 16.54 8.23
CA THR A 194 -2.38 16.54 8.76
C THR A 194 -2.42 16.69 10.28
N ARG A 195 -1.48 16.08 11.01
CA ARG A 195 -1.38 16.18 12.47
C ARG A 195 -0.93 17.58 12.90
N LYS A 196 0.08 18.13 12.23
CA LYS A 196 0.55 19.51 12.44
C LYS A 196 -0.57 20.52 12.25
N ARG A 197 -1.39 20.40 11.19
CA ARG A 197 -2.58 21.26 10.99
C ARG A 197 -3.63 21.13 12.10
N LYS A 198 -3.69 19.99 12.79
CA LYS A 198 -4.59 19.74 13.92
C LYS A 198 -3.97 20.12 15.28
N GLY A 199 -2.76 20.68 15.31
CA GLY A 199 -2.03 20.97 16.54
C GLY A 199 -1.64 19.72 17.33
N LEU A 200 -1.54 18.57 16.66
CA LEU A 200 -1.12 17.31 17.27
C LEU A 200 0.39 17.13 17.09
N ALA A 201 1.05 16.53 18.09
CA ALA A 201 2.43 16.09 17.97
C ALA A 201 2.60 15.10 16.80
N ASP A 202 3.80 15.04 16.25
CA ASP A 202 4.11 14.10 15.18
C ASP A 202 3.79 12.66 15.60
N TYR A 203 3.27 11.90 14.65
CA TYR A 203 2.98 10.49 14.84
C TYR A 203 4.30 9.72 14.95
N PRO A 204 4.50 8.90 15.99
CA PRO A 204 5.75 8.15 16.19
C PRO A 204 5.88 6.97 15.21
N CYS A 205 6.07 7.26 13.92
CA CYS A 205 6.11 6.28 12.82
C CYS A 205 7.43 5.49 12.71
N LYS A 206 8.46 5.80 13.50
CA LYS A 206 9.77 5.13 13.43
C LYS A 206 9.67 3.61 13.51
N SER A 207 8.78 3.08 14.34
CA SER A 207 8.62 1.64 14.49
C SER A 207 8.14 0.92 13.22
N ALA A 208 7.24 1.56 12.47
CA ALA A 208 6.81 1.06 11.18
C ALA A 208 7.95 1.22 10.19
N GLY A 209 8.60 2.39 10.18
CA GLY A 209 9.70 2.70 9.27
C GLY A 209 10.88 1.72 9.34
N ILE A 210 11.29 1.30 10.55
CA ILE A 210 12.40 0.35 10.74
C ILE A 210 12.05 -1.07 10.26
N VAL A 211 10.78 -1.34 9.95
CA VAL A 211 10.34 -2.57 9.30
C VAL A 211 10.14 -2.31 7.81
N GLU A 212 9.39 -1.27 7.47
CA GLU A 212 8.98 -0.90 6.13
C GLU A 212 10.16 -0.69 5.18
N TYR A 213 11.08 0.23 5.51
CA TYR A 213 12.14 0.62 4.57
C TYR A 213 13.18 -0.49 4.39
N PRO A 214 13.64 -1.19 5.45
CA PRO A 214 14.55 -2.32 5.27
C PRO A 214 13.93 -3.46 4.46
N THR A 215 12.70 -3.88 4.77
CA THR A 215 12.05 -4.98 4.04
C THR A 215 11.77 -4.61 2.59
N PHE A 216 11.33 -3.38 2.31
CA PHE A 216 11.18 -2.89 0.94
C PHE A 216 12.52 -2.92 0.20
N ALA A 217 13.59 -2.35 0.77
CA ALA A 217 14.88 -2.27 0.11
C ALA A 217 15.51 -3.64 -0.15
N THR A 218 15.43 -4.56 0.82
CA THR A 218 15.91 -5.94 0.69
C THR A 218 15.10 -6.73 -0.34
N ALA A 219 13.78 -6.49 -0.45
CA ALA A 219 12.96 -7.10 -1.51
C ALA A 219 13.30 -6.56 -2.91
N ILE A 220 13.75 -5.31 -3.01
CA ILE A 220 14.32 -4.76 -4.24
C ILE A 220 15.66 -5.43 -4.57
N ASP A 221 16.62 -5.38 -3.65
CA ASP A 221 17.93 -5.99 -3.76
C ASP A 221 18.41 -6.50 -2.39
N PRO A 222 18.68 -7.81 -2.21
CA PRO A 222 19.01 -8.38 -0.90
C PRO A 222 20.34 -7.87 -0.30
N ARG A 223 21.17 -7.21 -1.11
CA ARG A 223 22.46 -6.62 -0.70
C ARG A 223 22.30 -5.25 -0.05
N ILE A 224 21.12 -4.63 -0.13
CA ILE A 224 20.90 -3.31 0.43
C ILE A 224 20.68 -3.41 1.94
N ARG A 225 21.41 -2.59 2.69
CA ARG A 225 21.16 -2.30 4.10
C ARG A 225 20.53 -0.94 4.25
N THR A 226 19.67 -0.84 5.25
CA THR A 226 18.89 0.35 5.52
C THR A 226 19.15 0.82 6.94
N GLU A 227 19.44 2.09 7.11
CA GLU A 227 19.64 2.75 8.39
C GLU A 227 18.67 3.92 8.54
N CYS A 228 18.07 4.06 9.73
CA CYS A 228 17.24 5.20 10.06
C CYS A 228 18.14 6.40 10.40
N VAL A 229 18.10 7.45 9.59
CA VAL A 229 18.82 8.70 9.87
C VAL A 229 18.04 9.54 10.90
N GLY A 230 16.72 9.52 10.80
CA GLY A 230 15.81 10.12 11.77
C GLY A 230 14.36 9.86 11.38
N CYS A 231 13.50 9.62 12.37
CA CYS A 231 12.07 9.44 12.15
C CYS A 231 11.32 9.68 13.47
N PRO A 232 10.17 10.37 13.48
CA PRO A 232 9.38 10.59 14.68
C PRO A 232 9.16 9.28 15.46
N PRO A 233 9.38 9.28 16.78
CA PRO A 233 9.44 10.45 17.65
C PRO A 233 10.84 11.08 17.80
N ASP A 234 11.84 10.66 17.04
CA ASP A 234 13.14 11.34 17.04
C ASP A 234 12.95 12.81 16.63
N GLU A 235 13.83 13.68 17.15
CA GLU A 235 13.95 15.03 16.63
C GLU A 235 14.41 15.00 15.17
N HIS A 236 13.84 15.87 14.35
CA HIS A 236 14.16 16.01 12.94
C HIS A 236 14.17 17.50 12.56
N PRO A 237 14.93 17.86 11.51
CA PRO A 237 14.99 19.25 11.07
C PRO A 237 13.72 19.62 10.28
N PRO A 238 13.48 20.92 9.99
CA PRO A 238 12.25 21.35 9.33
C PRO A 238 12.11 20.90 7.87
N GLU A 239 13.19 20.46 7.21
CA GLU A 239 13.23 20.10 5.79
C GLU A 239 12.67 18.70 5.48
N TRP A 240 12.57 17.83 6.47
CA TRP A 240 12.03 16.47 6.32
C TRP A 240 11.50 15.91 7.63
N TYR A 241 10.49 15.03 7.54
CA TYR A 241 9.97 14.31 8.69
C TYR A 241 10.76 13.03 8.97
N CYS A 242 11.10 12.25 7.95
CA CYS A 242 11.96 11.09 8.13
C CYS A 242 13.00 10.96 7.02
N ALA A 243 14.14 10.35 7.37
CA ALA A 243 15.24 10.11 6.46
C ALA A 243 15.84 8.72 6.67
N TRP A 244 16.20 8.08 5.56
CA TRP A 244 16.67 6.70 5.51
C TRP A 244 17.89 6.60 4.61
N LYS A 245 18.98 6.04 5.13
CA LYS A 245 20.19 5.75 4.36
C LYS A 245 20.12 4.33 3.85
N PHE A 246 20.34 4.16 2.56
CA PHE A 246 20.43 2.86 1.90
C PHE A 246 21.84 2.67 1.39
N THR A 247 22.48 1.58 1.82
CA THR A 247 23.86 1.24 1.45
C THR A 247 23.87 -0.08 0.71
N LEU A 248 24.54 -0.14 -0.44
CA LEU A 248 24.76 -1.38 -1.16
C LEU A 248 26.04 -2.05 -0.65
N GLU A 249 25.91 -3.20 0.00
CA GLU A 249 27.08 -3.97 0.43
C GLU A 249 27.73 -4.68 -0.76
N ALA A 250 29.06 -4.65 -0.80
CA ALA A 250 29.81 -5.53 -1.69
C ALA A 250 29.56 -6.99 -1.29
N LYS A 251 29.45 -7.88 -2.29
CA LYS A 251 29.41 -9.32 -2.04
C LYS A 251 30.76 -9.82 -1.53
#